data_AF-A0A4R0I842-F1
#
_entry.id   AF-A0A4R0I842-F1
#
_cell.length_a   1.000
_cell.length_b   1.000
_cell.length_c   1.000
_cell.angle_alpha   90.00
_cell.angle_beta   90.00
_cell.angle_gamma   90.00
#
_symmetry.space_group_name_H-M   'P 1'
#
loop_
_entity.id
_entity.type
_entity.pdbx_description
1 polymer ?
#
loop_
_entity_poly.entity_id
_entity_poly.type
_entity_poly.pdbx_seq_one_letter_code
_entity_poly.pdbx_strand_id
1 'polypeptide(L)'
;MRLTDARAAAATFLESIEPPGEPLRLATDDEHVADVGWAWVFAWSTAQWFDTGEGHPPLGGGPIVVVKSTRDTWMLGSATPYEEQLKVYAAERGLEHTDPGAEAATELAAWLTAQGPVTVTPADLATWRRRDVGDWWLFEMPGITDTMFLVGEAVVYEFHPSRMSVDEALAAAGGTG
;
A
#
# COMPACT_ATOMS: atom_id res chain seq x y z
N MET A 1 17.19 3.81 10.49
CA MET A 1 16.32 4.78 11.19
C MET A 1 15.11 4.06 11.76
N ARG A 2 14.67 4.38 12.98
CA ARG A 2 13.49 3.75 13.60
C ARG A 2 12.19 4.33 13.03
N LEU A 3 11.10 3.56 13.09
CA LEU A 3 9.78 3.99 12.61
C LEU A 3 9.31 5.29 13.27
N THR A 4 9.46 5.44 14.60
CA THR A 4 9.07 6.66 15.32
C THR A 4 9.81 7.91 14.81
N ASP A 5 11.11 7.79 14.53
CA ASP A 5 11.91 8.91 13.98
C ASP A 5 11.45 9.25 12.55
N ALA A 6 11.15 8.22 11.75
CA ALA A 6 10.67 8.39 10.38
C ALA A 6 9.27 9.04 10.34
N ARG A 7 8.38 8.63 11.26
CA ARG A 7 7.04 9.20 11.41
C ARG A 7 7.10 10.68 11.78
N ALA A 8 8.02 11.07 12.67
CA ALA A 8 8.24 12.48 12.99
C ALA A 8 8.74 13.30 11.77
N ALA A 9 9.64 12.73 10.96
CA ALA A 9 10.10 13.38 9.74
C ALA A 9 8.98 13.51 8.69
N ALA A 10 8.17 12.47 8.51
CA ALA A 10 7.00 12.50 7.63
C ALA A 10 5.97 13.53 8.08
N ALA A 11 5.69 13.63 9.39
CA ALA A 11 4.77 14.62 9.93
C ALA A 11 5.27 16.05 9.68
N THR A 12 6.57 16.31 9.91
CA THR A 12 7.19 17.61 9.61
C THR A 12 7.08 17.98 8.14
N PHE A 13 7.27 17.02 7.23
CA PHE A 13 7.09 17.23 5.80
C PHE A 13 5.63 17.52 5.46
N LEU A 14 4.69 16.78 6.04
CA LEU A 14 3.24 16.94 5.83
C LEU A 14 2.76 18.33 6.28
N GLU A 15 3.25 18.85 7.41
CA GLU A 15 2.97 20.21 7.88
C GLU A 15 3.46 21.27 6.88
N SER A 16 4.57 21.02 6.20
CA SER A 16 5.15 21.98 5.23
C SER A 16 4.32 22.16 3.96
N ILE A 17 3.41 21.24 3.68
CA ILE A 17 2.54 21.22 2.50
C ILE A 17 1.06 21.39 2.86
N GLU A 18 0.75 21.57 4.15
CA GLU A 18 -0.62 21.68 4.66
C GLU A 18 -1.33 22.92 4.09
N PRO A 19 -2.48 22.75 3.40
CA PRO A 19 -3.28 23.88 2.95
C PRO A 19 -3.94 24.60 4.14
N PRO A 20 -4.09 25.94 4.09
CA PRO A 20 -4.80 26.68 5.13
C PRO A 20 -6.24 26.18 5.31
N GLY A 21 -6.59 25.74 6.52
CA GLY A 21 -7.94 25.30 6.87
C GLY A 21 -8.25 23.84 6.51
N GLU A 22 -7.31 23.10 5.93
CA GLU A 22 -7.43 21.68 5.62
C GLU A 22 -6.30 20.90 6.30
N PRO A 23 -6.41 20.66 7.63
CA PRO A 23 -5.36 19.98 8.37
C PRO A 23 -5.12 18.57 7.82
N LEU A 24 -3.85 18.20 7.69
CA LEU A 24 -3.43 16.91 7.15
C LEU A 24 -2.95 15.98 8.29
N ARG A 25 -3.11 14.68 8.10
CA ARG A 25 -2.69 13.66 9.08
C ARG A 25 -2.08 12.45 8.38
N LEU A 26 -1.05 11.87 8.98
CA LEU A 26 -0.55 10.54 8.61
C LEU A 26 -1.54 9.47 9.10
N ALA A 27 -1.67 8.36 8.37
CA ALA A 27 -2.30 7.17 8.92
C ALA A 27 -1.57 6.74 10.20
N THR A 28 -2.30 6.56 11.30
CA THR A 28 -1.70 6.31 12.62
C THR A 28 -1.28 4.87 12.82
N ASP A 29 -1.94 3.94 12.13
CA ASP A 29 -1.66 2.51 12.27
C ASP A 29 -0.34 2.17 11.58
N ASP A 30 0.52 1.42 12.25
CA ASP A 30 1.82 1.02 11.71
C ASP A 30 1.67 0.05 10.52
N GLU A 31 0.54 -0.64 10.42
CA GLU A 31 0.10 -1.51 9.32
C GLU A 31 0.02 -0.74 7.98
N HIS A 32 -0.32 0.55 8.06
CA HIS A 32 -0.40 1.43 6.90
C HIS A 32 0.96 2.05 6.50
N VAL A 33 2.06 1.61 7.13
CA VAL A 33 3.42 2.08 6.83
C VAL A 33 4.20 0.96 6.14
N ALA A 34 4.60 1.19 4.89
CA ALA A 34 5.42 0.21 4.18
C ALA A 34 6.91 0.40 4.51
N ASP A 35 7.58 -0.69 4.86
CA ASP A 35 9.04 -0.79 4.88
C ASP A 35 9.54 -1.33 3.54
N VAL A 36 10.25 -0.50 2.78
CA VAL A 36 10.78 -0.91 1.46
C VAL A 36 12.28 -1.20 1.49
N GLY A 37 12.80 -1.55 2.67
CA GLY A 37 14.20 -1.81 2.95
C GLY A 37 14.97 -0.52 3.23
N TRP A 38 15.05 0.37 2.23
CA TRP A 38 15.82 1.62 2.28
C TRP A 38 15.02 2.85 2.76
N ALA A 39 13.69 2.77 2.75
CA ALA A 39 12.80 3.85 3.17
C ALA A 39 11.56 3.34 3.92
N TRP A 40 10.91 4.26 4.62
CA TRP A 40 9.56 4.12 5.15
C TRP A 40 8.59 4.90 4.27
N VAL A 41 7.43 4.33 3.96
CA VAL A 41 6.40 4.98 3.12
C VAL A 41 5.11 5.12 3.93
N PHE A 42 4.65 6.37 4.10
CA PHE A 42 3.51 6.71 4.94
C PHE A 42 2.31 7.16 4.11
N ALA A 43 1.18 6.50 4.32
CA ALA A 43 -0.12 7.01 3.87
C ALA A 43 -0.53 8.24 4.69
N TRP A 44 -1.26 9.14 4.05
CA TRP A 44 -1.79 10.36 4.67
C TRP A 44 -3.08 10.80 3.98
N SER A 45 -3.86 11.62 4.67
CA SER A 45 -5.08 12.25 4.13
C SER A 45 -5.41 13.50 4.96
N THR A 46 -6.54 14.15 4.67
CA THR A 46 -7.08 15.21 5.53
C THR A 46 -7.50 14.64 6.88
N ALA A 47 -7.43 15.43 7.95
CA ALA A 47 -7.91 15.03 9.27
C ALA A 47 -9.40 14.65 9.22
N GLN A 48 -10.20 15.38 8.43
CA GLN A 48 -11.62 15.08 8.22
C GLN A 48 -11.85 13.66 7.67
N TRP A 49 -11.01 13.21 6.73
CA TRP A 49 -11.11 11.85 6.18
C TRP A 49 -10.95 10.78 7.26
N PHE A 50 -9.99 10.97 8.18
CA PHE A 50 -9.80 10.04 9.29
C PHE A 50 -10.93 10.14 10.33
N ASP A 51 -11.49 11.33 10.56
CA ASP A 51 -12.46 11.56 11.62
C ASP A 51 -13.89 11.14 11.21
N THR A 52 -14.27 11.31 9.94
CA THR A 52 -15.66 11.08 9.48
C THR A 52 -15.78 10.15 8.28
N GLY A 53 -14.68 9.73 7.66
CA GLY A 53 -14.71 9.04 6.37
C GLY A 53 -15.21 9.92 5.22
N GLU A 54 -15.33 11.23 5.45
CA GLU A 54 -15.69 12.23 4.44
C GLU A 54 -14.50 13.15 4.22
N GLY A 55 -14.24 13.54 2.97
CA GLY A 55 -13.07 14.33 2.59
C GLY A 55 -12.30 13.68 1.44
N HIS A 56 -11.59 14.49 0.68
CA HIS A 56 -10.75 14.00 -0.41
C HIS A 56 -9.32 14.41 -0.13
N PRO A 57 -8.34 13.49 -0.24
CA PRO A 57 -6.95 13.90 -0.18
C PRO A 57 -6.68 14.92 -1.30
N PRO A 58 -5.83 15.92 -1.06
CA PRO A 58 -5.46 16.90 -2.07
C PRO A 58 -5.02 16.23 -3.37
N LEU A 59 -5.53 16.74 -4.50
CA LEU A 59 -5.21 16.21 -5.82
C LEU A 59 -3.70 16.28 -6.10
N GLY A 60 -3.12 15.16 -6.54
CA GLY A 60 -1.74 15.09 -7.00
C GLY A 60 -0.73 14.58 -5.97
N GLY A 61 -1.14 14.42 -4.70
CA GLY A 61 -0.27 13.92 -3.64
C GLY A 61 -0.42 12.42 -3.36
N GLY A 62 0.68 11.68 -3.41
CA GLY A 62 0.77 10.28 -2.99
C GLY A 62 1.45 10.10 -1.63
N PRO A 63 1.73 8.87 -1.20
CA PRO A 63 2.37 8.59 0.08
C PRO A 63 3.72 9.30 0.24
N ILE A 64 4.06 9.62 1.49
CA ILE A 64 5.33 10.27 1.86
C ILE A 64 6.40 9.22 2.05
N VAL A 65 7.53 9.39 1.38
CA VAL A 65 8.71 8.53 1.48
C VAL A 65 9.75 9.19 2.39
N VAL A 66 10.27 8.43 3.35
CA VAL A 66 11.33 8.87 4.26
C VAL A 66 12.52 7.94 4.16
N VAL A 67 13.66 8.45 3.67
CA VAL A 67 14.88 7.66 3.43
C VAL A 67 15.59 7.36 4.74
N LYS A 68 15.85 6.08 5.04
CA LYS A 68 16.40 5.66 6.34
C LYS A 68 17.84 6.13 6.59
N SER A 69 18.63 6.33 5.55
CA SER A 69 20.03 6.70 5.63
C SER A 69 20.24 8.22 5.74
N THR A 70 19.43 9.02 5.06
CA THR A 70 19.61 10.49 4.95
C THR A 70 18.56 11.29 5.70
N ARG A 71 17.40 10.69 6.02
CA ARG A 71 16.17 11.39 6.45
C ARG A 71 15.55 12.28 5.38
N ASP A 72 15.95 12.13 4.12
CA ASP A 72 15.30 12.87 3.04
C ASP A 72 13.84 12.46 2.94
N THR A 73 12.97 13.46 2.80
CA THR A 73 11.52 13.30 2.70
C THR A 73 11.02 13.83 1.39
N TRP A 74 10.20 13.04 0.70
CA TRP A 74 9.55 13.44 -0.54
C TRP A 74 8.23 12.72 -0.71
N MET A 75 7.43 13.13 -1.69
CA MET A 75 6.09 12.60 -1.93
C MET A 75 6.04 11.89 -3.27
N LEU A 76 5.44 10.71 -3.29
CA LEU A 76 5.14 9.99 -4.52
C LEU A 76 4.13 10.78 -5.35
N GLY A 77 4.36 10.87 -6.67
CA GLY A 77 3.43 11.49 -7.59
C GLY A 77 2.30 10.55 -7.97
N SER A 78 1.10 11.08 -8.24
CA SER A 78 -0.05 10.28 -8.67
C SER A 78 -0.01 9.85 -10.16
N ALA A 79 0.96 10.33 -10.94
CA ALA A 79 1.04 10.10 -12.39
C ALA A 79 1.66 8.75 -12.77
N THR A 80 2.45 8.15 -11.87
CA THR A 80 3.19 6.90 -12.11
C THR A 80 2.90 5.94 -10.96
N PRO A 81 2.86 4.61 -11.19
CA PRO A 81 2.74 3.65 -10.10
C PRO A 81 3.79 3.91 -9.00
N TYR A 82 3.36 3.85 -7.74
CA TYR A 82 4.23 4.18 -6.60
C TYR A 82 5.47 3.28 -6.51
N GLU A 83 5.26 1.99 -6.74
CA GLU A 83 6.33 0.98 -6.76
C GLU A 83 7.40 1.29 -7.82
N GLU A 84 7.01 1.79 -8.99
CA GLU A 84 7.94 2.13 -10.06
C GLU A 84 8.80 3.33 -9.68
N GLN A 85 8.22 4.36 -9.07
CA GLN A 85 8.96 5.51 -8.55
C GLN A 85 9.98 5.12 -7.48
N LEU A 86 9.60 4.20 -6.58
CA LEU A 86 10.49 3.67 -5.54
C LEU A 86 11.64 2.86 -6.13
N LYS A 87 11.36 2.00 -7.12
CA LYS A 87 12.38 1.22 -7.85
C LYS A 87 13.36 2.10 -8.59
N VAL A 88 12.88 3.13 -9.28
CA VAL A 88 13.75 4.10 -9.99
C VAL A 88 14.65 4.84 -8.99
N TYR A 89 14.08 5.37 -7.90
CA TYR A 89 14.87 6.07 -6.87
C TYR A 89 15.97 5.18 -6.28
N ALA A 90 15.62 3.92 -5.98
CA ALA A 90 16.54 2.95 -5.42
C ALA A 90 17.66 2.60 -6.42
N ALA A 91 17.32 2.33 -7.68
CA ALA A 91 18.26 1.98 -8.73
C ALA A 91 19.28 3.10 -9.01
N GLU A 92 18.82 4.36 -9.07
CA GLU A 92 19.69 5.53 -9.26
C GLU A 92 20.72 5.71 -8.14
N ARG A 93 20.44 5.17 -6.94
CA ARG A 93 21.25 5.34 -5.73
C ARG A 93 21.93 4.05 -5.27
N GLY A 94 21.78 2.95 -6.02
CA GLY A 94 22.32 1.65 -5.66
C GLY A 94 21.76 1.10 -4.34
N LEU A 95 20.51 1.42 -4.02
CA LEU A 95 19.83 0.95 -2.82
C LEU A 95 19.12 -0.37 -3.10
N GLU A 96 19.20 -1.31 -2.16
CA GLU A 96 18.44 -2.55 -2.21
C GLU A 96 16.98 -2.28 -1.87
N HIS A 97 16.08 -2.56 -2.81
CA HIS A 97 14.65 -2.32 -2.65
C HIS A 97 13.92 -3.62 -2.31
N THR A 98 13.22 -3.59 -1.19
CA THR A 98 12.31 -4.65 -0.77
C THR A 98 10.89 -4.24 -1.14
N ASP A 99 10.19 -5.12 -1.84
CA ASP A 99 8.76 -5.00 -2.09
C ASP A 99 8.02 -5.84 -1.02
N PRO A 100 7.37 -5.21 -0.02
CA PRO A 100 6.74 -5.93 1.07
C PRO A 100 5.54 -6.80 0.62
N GLY A 101 4.97 -6.52 -0.57
CA GLY A 101 3.90 -7.33 -1.15
C GLY A 101 4.37 -8.41 -2.11
N ALA A 102 5.69 -8.62 -2.27
CA ALA A 102 6.23 -9.56 -3.26
C ALA A 102 5.90 -11.03 -2.96
N GLU A 103 5.90 -11.41 -1.67
CA GLU A 103 5.56 -12.76 -1.24
C GLU A 103 4.09 -13.06 -1.52
N ALA A 104 3.19 -12.18 -1.08
CA ALA A 104 1.76 -12.30 -1.36
C ALA A 104 1.45 -12.29 -2.87
N ALA A 105 2.16 -11.50 -3.67
CA ALA A 105 2.03 -11.55 -5.13
C ALA A 105 2.48 -12.90 -5.70
N THR A 106 3.51 -13.52 -5.12
CA THR A 106 3.97 -14.86 -5.50
C THR A 106 2.93 -15.93 -5.19
N GLU A 107 2.33 -15.87 -4.01
CA GLU A 107 1.27 -16.79 -3.59
C GLU A 107 0.02 -16.65 -4.47
N LEU A 108 -0.44 -15.42 -4.72
CA LEU A 108 -1.59 -15.17 -5.58
C LEU A 108 -1.35 -15.64 -7.02
N ALA A 109 -0.16 -15.39 -7.57
CA ALA A 109 0.21 -15.85 -8.91
C ALA A 109 0.20 -17.39 -9.02
N ALA A 110 0.73 -18.07 -8.00
CA ALA A 110 0.70 -19.52 -7.93
C ALA A 110 -0.73 -20.07 -7.82
N TRP A 111 -1.56 -19.44 -6.99
CA TRP A 111 -2.97 -19.82 -6.84
C TRP A 111 -3.75 -19.62 -8.13
N LEU A 112 -3.65 -18.45 -8.78
CA LEU A 112 -4.33 -18.16 -10.06
C LEU A 112 -3.89 -19.14 -11.16
N THR A 113 -2.60 -19.48 -11.22
CA THR A 113 -2.07 -20.49 -12.14
C THR A 113 -2.69 -21.86 -11.90
N ALA A 114 -2.96 -22.23 -10.65
CA ALA A 114 -3.60 -23.49 -10.31
C ALA A 114 -5.11 -23.51 -10.64
N GLN A 115 -5.79 -22.37 -10.59
CA GLN A 115 -7.23 -22.27 -10.89
C GLN A 115 -7.54 -22.22 -12.40
N GLY A 116 -6.59 -21.76 -13.21
CA GLY A 116 -6.83 -21.44 -14.62
C GLY A 116 -5.92 -22.18 -15.61
N PRO A 117 -6.23 -22.11 -16.90
CA PRO A 117 -5.37 -22.66 -17.96
C PRO A 117 -4.16 -21.76 -18.27
N VAL A 118 -4.09 -20.56 -17.70
CA VAL A 118 -3.05 -19.56 -17.95
C VAL A 118 -2.11 -19.51 -16.76
N THR A 119 -0.81 -19.58 -17.04
CA THR A 119 0.22 -19.31 -16.03
C THR A 119 0.28 -17.81 -15.76
N VAL A 120 0.07 -17.44 -14.50
CA VAL A 120 0.19 -16.08 -13.99
C VAL A 120 1.49 -15.97 -13.22
N THR A 121 2.26 -14.93 -13.47
CA THR A 121 3.50 -14.62 -12.75
C THR A 121 3.32 -13.41 -11.84
N PRO A 122 4.18 -13.23 -10.81
CA PRO A 122 4.12 -12.04 -9.96
C PRO A 122 4.30 -10.73 -10.75
N ALA A 123 5.04 -10.78 -11.87
CA ALA A 123 5.23 -9.64 -12.76
C ALA A 123 3.91 -9.22 -13.45
N ASP A 124 3.03 -10.17 -13.75
CA ASP A 124 1.70 -9.88 -14.33
C ASP A 124 0.81 -9.14 -13.33
N LEU A 125 0.99 -9.42 -12.04
CA LEU A 125 0.29 -8.78 -10.93
C LEU A 125 0.85 -7.41 -10.55
N ALA A 126 2.01 -7.00 -11.09
CA ALA A 126 2.65 -5.73 -10.74
C ALA A 126 1.79 -4.49 -11.09
N THR A 127 0.84 -4.65 -12.01
CA THR A 127 -0.11 -3.59 -12.42
C THR A 127 -1.37 -3.54 -11.57
N TRP A 128 -1.58 -4.53 -10.69
CA TRP A 128 -2.74 -4.59 -9.83
C TRP A 128 -2.56 -3.62 -8.67
N ARG A 129 -3.65 -2.99 -8.23
CA ARG A 129 -3.59 -2.23 -6.99
C ARG A 129 -3.48 -3.22 -5.85
N ARG A 130 -2.58 -2.95 -4.92
CA ARG A 130 -2.38 -3.78 -3.73
C ARG A 130 -2.26 -2.89 -2.50
N ARG A 131 -2.75 -3.39 -1.38
CA ARG A 131 -2.63 -2.72 -0.08
C ARG A 131 -2.48 -3.75 1.04
N ASP A 132 -1.68 -3.39 2.03
CA ASP A 132 -1.63 -4.07 3.32
C ASP A 132 -2.94 -3.77 4.08
N VAL A 133 -3.54 -4.81 4.66
CA VAL A 133 -4.74 -4.74 5.51
C VAL A 133 -4.55 -5.65 6.74
N GLY A 134 -3.44 -5.46 7.46
CA GLY A 134 -3.07 -6.23 8.64
C GLY A 134 -2.27 -7.48 8.26
N ASP A 135 -2.71 -8.66 8.69
CA ASP A 135 -2.04 -9.93 8.34
C ASP A 135 -2.29 -10.38 6.87
N TRP A 136 -2.90 -9.53 6.06
CA TRP A 136 -3.34 -9.84 4.70
C TRP A 136 -2.95 -8.75 3.72
N TRP A 137 -2.70 -9.14 2.48
CA TRP A 137 -2.60 -8.27 1.32
C TRP A 137 -3.89 -8.31 0.51
N LEU A 138 -4.53 -7.16 0.32
CA LEU A 138 -5.63 -7.03 -0.63
C LEU A 138 -5.08 -6.70 -2.01
N PHE A 139 -5.47 -7.48 -3.01
CA PHE A 139 -5.22 -7.26 -4.42
C PHE A 139 -6.51 -6.93 -5.16
N GLU A 140 -6.48 -5.82 -5.90
CA GLU A 140 -7.56 -5.35 -6.77
C GLU A 140 -7.11 -5.48 -8.22
N MET A 141 -7.85 -6.31 -8.97
CA MET A 141 -7.56 -6.54 -10.38
C MET A 141 -7.84 -5.27 -11.20
N PRO A 142 -6.96 -4.90 -12.14
CA PRO A 142 -7.19 -3.75 -13.00
C PRO A 142 -8.36 -4.01 -13.96
N GLY A 143 -9.26 -3.03 -14.07
CA GLY A 143 -10.44 -3.10 -14.92
C GLY A 143 -11.74 -2.94 -14.13
N ILE A 144 -12.88 -3.20 -14.78
CA ILE A 144 -14.21 -3.22 -14.14
C ILE A 144 -14.53 -4.66 -13.76
N THR A 145 -13.65 -5.28 -12.96
CA THR A 145 -13.90 -6.60 -12.41
C THR A 145 -14.36 -6.43 -10.96
N ASP A 146 -15.49 -7.05 -10.63
CA ASP A 146 -16.02 -7.08 -9.27
C ASP A 146 -15.33 -8.19 -8.47
N THR A 147 -14.02 -8.35 -8.58
CA THR A 147 -13.27 -9.42 -7.92
C THR A 147 -12.02 -8.85 -7.27
N MET A 148 -11.86 -9.17 -5.99
CA MET A 148 -10.69 -8.83 -5.19
C MET A 148 -10.17 -10.09 -4.50
N PHE A 149 -8.90 -10.07 -4.12
CA PHE A 149 -8.25 -11.20 -3.45
C PHE A 149 -7.58 -10.73 -2.17
N LEU A 150 -7.87 -11.40 -1.06
CA LEU A 150 -7.08 -11.30 0.16
C LEU A 150 -6.04 -12.42 0.15
N VAL A 151 -4.80 -12.09 0.44
CA VAL A 151 -3.68 -13.02 0.46
C VAL A 151 -2.99 -12.92 1.81
N GLY A 152 -3.11 -13.96 2.61
CA GLY A 152 -2.44 -14.12 3.90
C GLY A 152 -1.52 -15.33 3.86
N GLU A 153 -0.86 -15.65 4.96
CA GLU A 153 0.12 -16.75 5.03
C GLU A 153 -0.46 -18.07 4.47
N ALA A 154 -0.02 -18.45 3.26
CA ALA A 154 -0.48 -19.62 2.52
C ALA A 154 -1.99 -19.70 2.21
N VAL A 155 -2.75 -18.60 2.33
CA VAL A 155 -4.20 -18.57 2.07
C VAL A 155 -4.55 -17.45 1.10
N VAL A 156 -5.27 -17.81 0.03
CA VAL A 156 -5.87 -16.86 -0.90
C VAL A 156 -7.39 -16.94 -0.79
N TYR A 157 -8.01 -15.81 -0.49
CA TYR A 157 -9.47 -15.67 -0.38
C TYR A 157 -9.99 -14.71 -1.45
N GLU A 158 -10.75 -15.24 -2.40
CA GLU A 158 -11.42 -14.47 -3.44
C GLU A 158 -12.78 -13.98 -2.95
N PHE A 159 -13.10 -12.71 -3.18
CA PHE A 159 -14.42 -12.16 -2.88
C PHE A 159 -14.84 -11.06 -3.87
N HIS A 160 -16.13 -10.72 -3.82
CA HIS A 160 -16.75 -9.72 -4.68
C HIS A 160 -17.20 -8.51 -3.84
N PRO A 161 -16.60 -7.31 -4.02
CA PRO A 161 -16.92 -6.14 -3.20
C PRO A 161 -18.38 -5.66 -3.35
N SER A 162 -19.08 -6.02 -4.44
CA SER A 162 -20.53 -5.76 -4.55
C SER A 162 -21.39 -6.59 -3.60
N ARG A 163 -20.86 -7.67 -3.01
CA ARG A 163 -21.58 -8.62 -2.17
C ARG A 163 -21.07 -8.71 -0.73
N MET A 164 -19.79 -8.39 -0.53
CA MET A 164 -19.10 -8.56 0.73
C MET A 164 -18.08 -7.43 0.89
N SER A 165 -18.14 -6.72 2.01
CA SER A 165 -17.13 -5.71 2.34
C SER A 165 -15.78 -6.36 2.64
N VAL A 166 -14.70 -5.56 2.58
CA VAL A 166 -13.35 -6.05 2.91
C VAL A 166 -13.28 -6.53 4.36
N ASP A 167 -13.93 -5.83 5.31
CA ASP A 167 -13.93 -6.24 6.72
C ASP A 167 -14.64 -7.59 6.93
N GLU A 168 -15.76 -7.80 6.23
CA GLU A 168 -16.46 -9.10 6.24
C GLU A 168 -15.60 -10.21 5.61
N ALA A 169 -14.89 -9.89 4.52
CA ALA A 169 -13.99 -10.83 3.87
C ALA A 169 -12.78 -11.18 4.75
N LEU A 170 -12.19 -10.19 5.45
CA LEU A 170 -11.13 -10.40 6.44
C LEU A 170 -11.60 -11.28 7.60
N ALA A 171 -12.80 -11.01 8.13
CA ALA A 171 -13.40 -11.82 9.19
C ALA A 171 -13.66 -13.27 8.71
N ALA A 172 -14.12 -13.45 7.46
CA ALA A 172 -14.35 -14.76 6.88
C ALA A 172 -13.05 -15.53 6.62
N ALA A 173 -12.00 -14.84 6.15
CA ALA A 173 -10.70 -15.41 5.85
C ALA A 173 -9.90 -15.76 7.13
N GLY A 174 -10.01 -14.95 8.18
CA GLY A 174 -9.39 -15.20 9.49
C GLY A 174 -10.19 -16.14 10.40
N GLY A 175 -11.48 -16.39 10.11
CA GLY A 175 -12.37 -17.27 10.88
C GLY A 175 -12.16 -18.77 10.63
N THR A 176 -11.31 -19.15 9.67
CA THR A 176 -10.94 -20.54 9.39
C THR A 176 -9.72 -20.99 10.22
N GLY A 177 -9.81 -20.82 11.54
CA GLY A 177 -8.86 -21.36 12.53
C GLY A 177 -9.37 -22.64 13.18
#